data_AF-A0A135P6L0-F1
#
_entry.id   AF-A0A135P6L0-F1
#
_cell.length_a   1.000
_cell.length_b   1.000
_cell.length_c   1.000
_cell.angle_alpha   90.00
_cell.angle_beta   90.00
_cell.angle_gamma   90.00
#
_symmetry.space_group_name_H-M   'P 1'
#
loop_
_entity.id
_entity.type
_entity.pdbx_description
1 polymer ?
#
loop_
_entity_poly.entity_id
_entity_poly.type
_entity_poly.pdbx_seq_one_letter_code
_entity_poly.pdbx_strand_id
1 'polypeptide(L)'
;MHTIVLARYSEPLEWIADIPADFKVIIYNKGQEITSPEVLSRADEIVARPNVGRESETYIHHMRTRATDDRYFTVFAQGDPLTHSPDFIDLLKNWRKWDDVQALSWQWLVDKNIPPAAGLSRYQEYFPLHLRVRPEPFSLMDWVALEFVDVGAWNMGLVFKTLEGISPNTGNIAAHVLRKWKLDALADQAARHTVGIFSYGAIFAVRNDHVAKLPAESKDLIYDFAVGAAAANGYILERMWLHIFGAGFYRRAPFMDQHAGALNLPGVSDGARADIANLVLDLVDHGMSMDDVGTFVQETMRERLNTLKSETRELVR
;
A
#
# COMPACT_ATOMS: atom_id res chain seq x y z
N MET A 1 -3.27 -25.51 -11.25
CA MET A 1 -4.55 -24.94 -10.78
C MET A 1 -4.23 -23.74 -9.91
N HIS A 2 -5.03 -22.69 -9.92
CA HIS A 2 -4.81 -21.55 -9.02
C HIS A 2 -5.22 -21.91 -7.59
N THR A 3 -4.70 -21.17 -6.62
CA THR A 3 -5.03 -21.38 -5.20
C THR A 3 -5.52 -20.08 -4.60
N ILE A 4 -6.52 -20.15 -3.73
CA ILE A 4 -6.87 -19.07 -2.81
C ILE A 4 -6.68 -19.56 -1.36
N VAL A 5 -5.94 -18.77 -0.60
CA VAL A 5 -5.58 -19.00 0.79
C VAL A 5 -6.34 -18.02 1.66
N LEU A 6 -7.26 -18.54 2.46
CA LEU A 6 -8.11 -17.75 3.35
C LEU A 6 -7.64 -17.88 4.79
N ALA A 7 -7.30 -16.75 5.40
CA ALA A 7 -7.04 -16.65 6.84
C ALA A 7 -8.34 -16.29 7.56
N ARG A 8 -8.96 -17.27 8.23
CA ARG A 8 -10.26 -17.09 8.88
C ARG A 8 -10.15 -17.24 10.39
N TYR A 9 -10.76 -16.34 11.15
CA TYR A 9 -10.96 -16.46 12.59
C TYR A 9 -12.43 -16.72 12.93
N SER A 10 -13.32 -15.78 12.63
CA SER A 10 -14.76 -15.89 12.97
C SER A 10 -15.68 -15.43 11.85
N GLU A 11 -15.12 -15.00 10.73
CA GLU A 11 -15.85 -14.47 9.57
C GLU A 11 -16.74 -15.56 8.96
N PRO A 12 -17.92 -15.19 8.43
CA PRO A 12 -18.75 -16.06 7.60
C PRO A 12 -18.05 -16.31 6.24
N LEU A 13 -18.19 -17.53 5.71
CA LEU A 13 -17.46 -17.97 4.52
C LEU A 13 -18.39 -18.44 3.39
N GLU A 14 -19.70 -18.29 3.51
CA GLU A 14 -20.68 -18.78 2.51
C GLU A 14 -20.38 -18.23 1.10
N TRP A 15 -19.84 -17.01 1.02
CA TRP A 15 -19.41 -16.37 -0.22
C TRP A 15 -18.39 -17.16 -1.04
N ILE A 16 -17.65 -18.12 -0.43
CA ILE A 16 -16.67 -18.91 -1.16
C ILE A 16 -17.32 -19.77 -2.26
N ALA A 17 -18.62 -20.06 -2.15
CA ALA A 17 -19.40 -20.79 -3.16
C ALA A 17 -19.28 -20.16 -4.55
N ASP A 18 -19.12 -18.83 -4.61
CA ASP A 18 -18.99 -18.07 -5.84
C ASP A 18 -17.56 -18.01 -6.40
N ILE A 19 -16.57 -18.56 -5.69
CA ILE A 19 -15.18 -18.60 -6.17
C ILE A 19 -15.09 -19.51 -7.41
N PRO A 20 -14.51 -19.03 -8.53
CA PRO A 20 -14.41 -19.81 -9.76
C PRO A 20 -13.73 -21.17 -9.56
N ALA A 21 -14.18 -22.19 -10.30
CA ALA A 21 -13.63 -23.54 -10.23
C ALA A 21 -12.15 -23.62 -10.68
N ASP A 22 -11.62 -22.59 -11.33
CA ASP A 22 -10.17 -22.46 -11.63
C ASP A 22 -9.30 -22.36 -10.35
N PHE A 23 -9.90 -22.06 -9.19
CA PHE A 23 -9.22 -21.88 -7.90
C PHE A 23 -9.55 -22.99 -6.89
N LYS A 24 -8.50 -23.62 -6.40
CA LYS A 24 -8.51 -24.45 -5.18
C LYS A 24 -8.65 -23.53 -3.97
N VAL A 25 -9.59 -23.82 -3.08
CA VAL A 25 -9.85 -23.05 -1.84
C VAL A 25 -9.23 -23.76 -0.65
N ILE A 26 -8.25 -23.11 -0.01
CA ILE A 26 -7.61 -23.58 1.22
C ILE A 26 -7.96 -22.58 2.33
N ILE A 27 -8.65 -23.06 3.36
CA ILE A 27 -9.02 -22.27 4.54
C ILE A 27 -8.11 -22.65 5.68
N TYR A 28 -7.38 -21.68 6.22
CA TYR A 28 -6.73 -21.82 7.51
C TYR A 28 -7.64 -21.23 8.59
N ASN A 29 -8.26 -22.12 9.37
CA ASN A 29 -9.25 -21.76 10.38
C ASN A 29 -8.57 -21.60 11.75
N LYS A 30 -8.53 -20.38 12.27
CA LYS A 30 -7.98 -19.99 13.57
C LYS A 30 -9.00 -19.93 14.70
N GLY A 31 -10.30 -20.05 14.39
CA GLY A 31 -11.37 -19.97 15.38
C GLY A 31 -12.18 -21.26 15.46
N GLN A 32 -13.48 -21.10 15.72
CA GLN A 32 -14.39 -22.22 15.89
C GLN A 32 -14.46 -23.09 14.62
N GLU A 33 -14.70 -24.38 14.79
CA GLU A 33 -14.86 -25.32 13.69
C GLU A 33 -15.93 -24.85 12.69
N ILE A 34 -15.66 -25.06 11.40
CA ILE A 34 -16.58 -24.68 10.32
C ILE A 34 -17.54 -25.84 10.10
N THR A 35 -18.83 -25.59 10.30
CA THR A 35 -19.89 -26.60 10.18
C THR A 35 -20.86 -26.35 9.01
N SER A 36 -20.72 -25.23 8.32
CA SER A 36 -21.57 -24.86 7.17
C SER A 36 -21.41 -25.86 6.02
N PRO A 37 -22.47 -26.59 5.60
CA PRO A 37 -22.37 -27.59 4.53
C PRO A 37 -21.92 -27.01 3.19
N GLU A 38 -22.35 -25.78 2.88
CA GLU A 38 -21.96 -25.06 1.66
C GLU A 38 -20.44 -24.82 1.63
N VAL A 39 -19.90 -24.30 2.74
CA VAL A 39 -18.47 -24.06 2.91
C VAL A 39 -17.68 -25.36 2.85
N LEU A 40 -18.15 -26.41 3.53
CA LEU A 40 -17.52 -27.74 3.51
C LEU A 40 -17.52 -28.36 2.11
N SER A 41 -18.56 -28.11 1.30
CA SER A 41 -18.63 -28.63 -0.07
C SER A 41 -17.69 -27.90 -1.04
N ARG A 42 -17.48 -26.60 -0.82
CA ARG A 42 -16.69 -25.75 -1.71
C ARG A 42 -15.21 -25.72 -1.34
N ALA A 43 -14.87 -25.81 -0.06
CA ALA A 43 -13.50 -25.81 0.39
C ALA A 43 -12.80 -27.11 -0.04
N ASP A 44 -11.69 -26.98 -0.76
CA ASP A 44 -10.85 -28.12 -1.08
C ASP A 44 -10.06 -28.61 0.14
N GLU A 45 -9.79 -27.71 1.10
CA GLU A 45 -9.10 -28.04 2.34
C GLU A 45 -9.42 -27.05 3.45
N ILE A 46 -9.61 -27.56 4.67
CA ILE A 46 -9.74 -26.76 5.89
C ILE A 46 -8.68 -27.22 6.89
N VAL A 47 -7.81 -26.31 7.29
CA VAL A 47 -6.67 -26.56 8.16
C VAL A 47 -6.87 -25.79 9.47
N ALA A 48 -7.02 -26.50 10.57
CA ALA A 48 -7.04 -25.87 11.89
C ALA A 48 -5.68 -25.23 12.20
N ARG A 49 -5.69 -24.01 12.72
CA ARG A 49 -4.50 -23.25 13.12
C ARG A 49 -4.67 -22.62 14.49
N PRO A 50 -3.59 -22.48 15.27
CA PRO A 50 -3.63 -21.64 16.46
C PRO A 50 -3.87 -20.18 16.07
N ASN A 51 -4.62 -19.45 16.89
CA ASN A 51 -4.83 -18.00 16.72
C ASN A 51 -3.60 -17.21 17.20
N VAL A 52 -2.50 -17.33 16.44
CA VAL A 52 -1.25 -16.59 16.66
C VAL A 52 -0.97 -15.70 15.45
N GLY A 53 -0.58 -14.45 15.71
CA GLY A 53 -0.46 -13.43 14.68
C GLY A 53 -1.78 -13.12 13.98
N ARG A 54 -1.73 -12.26 12.96
CA ARG A 54 -2.89 -11.89 12.15
C ARG A 54 -3.02 -12.76 10.89
N GLU A 55 -3.68 -12.27 9.84
CA GLU A 55 -3.74 -12.93 8.54
C GLU A 55 -2.35 -13.16 7.92
N SER A 56 -1.44 -12.22 8.14
CA SER A 56 -0.07 -12.28 7.65
C SER A 56 0.71 -13.53 8.13
N GLU A 57 0.44 -14.03 9.34
CA GLU A 57 1.02 -15.29 9.83
C GLU A 57 0.52 -16.48 9.01
N THR A 58 -0.77 -16.51 8.68
CA THR A 58 -1.34 -17.57 7.85
C THR A 58 -0.69 -17.59 6.47
N TYR A 59 -0.50 -16.41 5.86
CA TYR A 59 0.05 -16.29 4.52
C TYR A 59 1.47 -16.84 4.47
N ILE A 60 2.33 -16.38 5.39
CA ILE A 60 3.72 -16.84 5.43
C ILE A 60 3.83 -18.30 5.85
N HIS A 61 2.94 -18.80 6.74
CA HIS A 61 2.85 -20.23 7.05
C HIS A 61 2.56 -21.07 5.79
N HIS A 62 1.63 -20.64 4.95
CA HIS A 62 1.34 -21.32 3.68
C HIS A 62 2.57 -21.30 2.75
N MET A 63 3.20 -20.13 2.58
CA MET A 63 4.39 -19.99 1.72
C MET A 63 5.60 -20.81 2.18
N ARG A 64 5.70 -21.09 3.50
CA ARG A 64 6.76 -21.95 4.08
C ARG A 64 6.51 -23.43 3.86
N THR A 65 5.25 -23.84 3.86
CA THR A 65 4.90 -25.26 3.95
C THR A 65 4.36 -25.84 2.65
N ARG A 66 3.91 -25.00 1.71
CA ARG A 66 3.15 -25.43 0.53
C ARG A 66 3.48 -24.68 -0.76
N ALA A 67 4.46 -23.78 -0.75
CA ALA A 67 4.83 -23.06 -1.97
C ALA A 67 5.25 -24.04 -3.08
N THR A 68 4.69 -23.85 -4.26
CA THR A 68 5.09 -24.55 -5.48
C THR A 68 5.93 -23.61 -6.35
N ASP A 69 6.71 -24.19 -7.27
CA ASP A 69 7.46 -23.44 -8.28
C ASP A 69 6.79 -23.66 -9.65
N ASP A 70 5.69 -22.96 -9.87
CA ASP A 70 4.91 -22.99 -11.10
C ASP A 70 4.35 -21.61 -11.44
N ARG A 71 3.69 -21.47 -12.60
CA ARG A 71 3.13 -20.19 -13.06
C ARG A 71 1.66 -19.99 -12.69
N TYR A 72 1.07 -20.81 -11.82
CA TYR A 72 -0.25 -20.52 -11.28
C TYR A 72 -0.18 -19.40 -10.24
N PHE A 73 -1.26 -18.65 -10.07
CA PHE A 73 -1.44 -17.73 -8.95
C PHE A 73 -1.78 -18.45 -7.64
N THR A 74 -1.26 -17.90 -6.54
CA THR A 74 -1.86 -17.99 -5.21
C THR A 74 -2.42 -16.63 -4.81
N VAL A 75 -3.69 -16.60 -4.42
CA VAL A 75 -4.39 -15.45 -3.85
C VAL A 75 -4.37 -15.56 -2.33
N PHE A 76 -4.03 -14.48 -1.65
CA PHE A 76 -4.06 -14.37 -0.20
C PHE A 76 -5.16 -13.38 0.20
N ALA A 77 -6.03 -13.79 1.13
CA ALA A 77 -7.14 -12.98 1.60
C ALA A 77 -7.56 -13.34 3.03
N GLN A 78 -8.22 -12.42 3.72
CA GLN A 78 -8.87 -12.66 5.01
C GLN A 78 -10.18 -13.44 4.81
N GLY A 79 -10.87 -13.80 5.90
CA GLY A 79 -12.16 -14.50 5.83
C GLY A 79 -13.30 -13.68 5.21
N ASP A 80 -13.17 -12.35 5.15
CA ASP A 80 -14.18 -11.40 4.67
C ASP A 80 -13.62 -10.39 3.64
N PRO A 81 -13.03 -10.85 2.52
CA PRO A 81 -12.34 -9.97 1.57
C PRO A 81 -13.26 -8.94 0.94
N LEU A 82 -14.57 -9.21 0.85
CA LEU A 82 -15.58 -8.35 0.25
C LEU A 82 -15.70 -6.98 0.94
N THR A 83 -15.35 -6.90 2.22
CA THR A 83 -15.32 -5.64 2.98
C THR A 83 -14.29 -4.65 2.41
N HIS A 84 -13.15 -5.17 1.94
CA HIS A 84 -12.04 -4.40 1.39
C HIS A 84 -12.03 -4.38 -0.15
N SER A 85 -12.63 -5.40 -0.76
CA SER A 85 -12.68 -5.65 -2.20
C SER A 85 -14.09 -6.05 -2.62
N PRO A 86 -14.99 -5.08 -2.83
CA PRO A 86 -16.38 -5.41 -3.14
C PRO A 86 -16.57 -6.16 -4.47
N ASP A 87 -15.59 -6.08 -5.38
CA ASP A 87 -15.58 -6.82 -6.66
C ASP A 87 -14.69 -8.07 -6.62
N PHE A 88 -14.34 -8.58 -5.42
CA PHE A 88 -13.35 -9.66 -5.25
C PHE A 88 -13.64 -10.88 -6.13
N ILE A 89 -14.88 -11.37 -6.15
CA ILE A 89 -15.27 -12.53 -6.97
C ILE A 89 -15.10 -12.26 -8.46
N ASP A 90 -15.49 -11.08 -8.94
CA ASP A 90 -15.35 -10.72 -10.35
C ASP A 90 -13.90 -10.49 -10.75
N LEU A 91 -13.06 -10.03 -9.82
CA LEU A 91 -11.61 -10.01 -10.01
C LEU A 91 -11.06 -11.42 -10.18
N LEU A 92 -11.46 -12.40 -9.34
CA LEU A 92 -11.04 -13.79 -9.48
C LEU A 92 -11.45 -14.37 -10.85
N LYS A 93 -12.66 -14.08 -11.34
CA LYS A 93 -13.12 -14.50 -12.68
C LYS A 93 -12.24 -13.91 -13.80
N ASN A 94 -11.61 -12.76 -13.57
CA ASN A 94 -10.79 -12.04 -14.54
C ASN A 94 -9.28 -12.27 -14.35
N TRP A 95 -8.85 -13.31 -13.63
CA TRP A 95 -7.44 -13.58 -13.30
C TRP A 95 -6.46 -13.57 -14.48
N ARG A 96 -6.95 -13.88 -15.68
CA ARG A 96 -6.15 -13.88 -16.93
C ARG A 96 -5.61 -12.49 -17.31
N LYS A 97 -6.16 -11.42 -16.72
CA LYS A 97 -5.74 -10.03 -16.94
C LYS A 97 -4.78 -9.51 -15.87
N TRP A 98 -4.46 -10.31 -14.85
CA TRP A 98 -3.58 -9.89 -13.77
C TRP A 98 -2.12 -9.87 -14.18
N ASP A 99 -1.38 -8.93 -13.60
CA ASP A 99 0.08 -8.96 -13.58
C ASP A 99 0.60 -10.08 -12.68
N ASP A 100 1.90 -10.37 -12.73
CA ASP A 100 2.50 -11.44 -11.92
C ASP A 100 2.40 -11.19 -10.40
N VAL A 101 2.20 -9.93 -9.99
CA VAL A 101 1.83 -9.50 -8.64
C VAL A 101 0.65 -8.53 -8.74
N GLN A 102 -0.47 -8.87 -8.12
CA GLN A 102 -1.73 -8.17 -8.32
C GLN A 102 -2.33 -7.74 -6.98
N ALA A 103 -2.51 -6.43 -6.77
CA ALA A 103 -3.38 -5.92 -5.71
C ALA A 103 -4.84 -6.26 -6.03
N LEU A 104 -5.63 -6.59 -5.02
CA LEU A 104 -6.99 -7.05 -5.20
C LEU A 104 -7.99 -6.36 -4.28
N SER A 105 -7.68 -5.18 -3.74
CA SER A 105 -8.60 -4.41 -2.91
C SER A 105 -8.74 -2.96 -3.35
N TRP A 106 -9.75 -2.31 -2.78
CA TRP A 106 -10.21 -0.98 -3.14
C TRP A 106 -10.05 0.03 -2.01
N GLN A 107 -10.33 -0.40 -0.77
CA GLN A 107 -10.44 0.46 0.39
C GLN A 107 -10.30 -0.32 1.69
N TRP A 108 -10.15 0.38 2.82
CA TRP A 108 -10.23 -0.25 4.13
C TRP A 108 -11.69 -0.50 4.53
N LEU A 109 -12.43 0.48 5.03
CA LEU A 109 -13.83 0.30 5.43
C LEU A 109 -14.66 1.48 4.94
N VAL A 110 -15.85 1.21 4.37
CA VAL A 110 -16.77 2.25 3.89
C VAL A 110 -17.08 3.22 5.04
N ASP A 111 -17.45 2.68 6.19
CA ASP A 111 -17.86 3.46 7.37
C ASP A 111 -16.70 4.25 8.01
N LYS A 112 -15.46 3.89 7.69
CA LYS A 112 -14.28 4.65 8.12
C LYS A 112 -13.86 5.71 7.11
N ASN A 113 -14.45 5.73 5.91
CA ASN A 113 -14.14 6.65 4.84
C ASN A 113 -12.63 6.68 4.53
N ILE A 114 -12.02 5.50 4.49
CA ILE A 114 -10.58 5.29 4.21
C ILE A 114 -10.43 4.35 3.01
N PRO A 115 -9.89 4.83 1.88
CA PRO A 115 -9.66 6.24 1.55
C PRO A 115 -10.98 7.05 1.49
N PRO A 116 -10.92 8.40 1.51
CA PRO A 116 -12.11 9.23 1.40
C PRO A 116 -12.89 8.99 0.09
N ALA A 117 -14.22 8.88 0.18
CA ALA A 117 -15.10 8.61 -0.96
C ALA A 117 -14.95 9.61 -2.13
N ALA A 118 -14.63 10.87 -1.84
CA ALA A 118 -14.35 11.88 -2.86
C ALA A 118 -13.11 11.52 -3.72
N GLY A 119 -12.06 10.94 -3.11
CA GLY A 119 -10.88 10.47 -3.84
C GLY A 119 -11.19 9.24 -4.70
N LEU A 120 -12.02 8.33 -4.18
CA LEU A 120 -12.44 7.13 -4.90
C LEU A 120 -13.28 7.45 -6.15
N SER A 121 -14.16 8.44 -6.06
CA SER A 121 -15.01 8.86 -7.18
C SER A 121 -14.16 9.34 -8.36
N ARG A 122 -13.12 10.14 -8.08
CA ARG A 122 -12.16 10.58 -9.10
C ARG A 122 -11.47 9.39 -9.75
N TYR A 123 -11.04 8.39 -8.98
CA TYR A 123 -10.34 7.22 -9.53
C TYR A 123 -11.21 6.42 -10.51
N GLN A 124 -12.51 6.26 -10.21
CA GLN A 124 -13.46 5.57 -11.08
C GLN A 124 -13.70 6.27 -12.43
N GLU A 125 -13.64 7.60 -12.46
CA GLU A 125 -13.82 8.37 -13.71
C GLU A 125 -12.68 8.14 -14.72
N TYR A 126 -11.46 7.85 -14.24
CA TYR A 126 -10.27 7.72 -15.09
C TYR A 126 -9.86 6.27 -15.39
N PHE A 127 -10.46 5.26 -14.74
CA PHE A 127 -10.16 3.84 -14.96
C PHE A 127 -11.28 3.11 -15.74
N PRO A 128 -11.04 2.70 -17.00
CA PRO A 128 -12.08 2.13 -17.86
C PRO A 128 -12.40 0.65 -17.59
N LEU A 129 -11.68 -0.02 -16.69
CA LEU A 129 -12.04 -1.35 -16.21
C LEU A 129 -12.95 -1.17 -14.98
N HIS A 130 -14.23 -1.47 -15.13
CA HIS A 130 -15.27 -1.31 -14.09
C HIS A 130 -15.09 -2.19 -12.82
N LEU A 131 -13.93 -2.82 -12.61
CA LEU A 131 -13.64 -3.59 -11.39
C LEU A 131 -12.77 -2.76 -10.45
N ARG A 132 -13.22 -2.61 -9.21
CA ARG A 132 -12.60 -1.78 -8.18
C ARG A 132 -11.33 -2.43 -7.63
N VAL A 133 -10.19 -1.93 -8.10
CA VAL A 133 -8.86 -2.21 -7.54
C VAL A 133 -8.07 -0.91 -7.49
N ARG A 134 -7.42 -0.64 -6.36
CA ARG A 134 -6.56 0.53 -6.20
C ARG A 134 -5.38 0.19 -5.27
N PRO A 135 -4.17 -0.04 -5.81
CA PRO A 135 -2.96 -0.06 -5.00
C PRO A 135 -2.79 1.31 -4.33
N GLU A 136 -2.78 1.34 -2.99
CA GLU A 136 -2.68 2.58 -2.23
C GLU A 136 -1.21 3.01 -2.09
N PRO A 137 -0.83 4.20 -2.57
CA PRO A 137 0.52 4.72 -2.36
C PRO A 137 0.75 5.16 -0.91
N PHE A 138 1.90 4.78 -0.34
CA PHE A 138 2.24 5.10 1.05
C PHE A 138 3.71 5.51 1.22
N SER A 139 4.01 6.24 2.29
CA SER A 139 5.36 6.66 2.66
C SER A 139 6.16 5.50 3.26
N LEU A 140 7.33 5.20 2.68
CA LEU A 140 8.28 4.23 3.27
C LEU A 140 8.93 4.73 4.56
N MET A 141 8.81 6.04 4.83
CA MET A 141 9.37 6.67 6.01
C MET A 141 8.37 6.63 7.17
N ASP A 142 7.14 7.10 6.96
CA ASP A 142 6.18 7.34 8.05
C ASP A 142 4.95 6.43 7.99
N TRP A 143 4.92 5.51 7.02
CA TRP A 143 3.90 4.47 6.87
C TRP A 143 2.49 4.93 6.49
N VAL A 144 2.29 6.24 6.35
CA VAL A 144 1.01 6.87 5.99
C VAL A 144 0.69 6.76 4.50
N ALA A 145 -0.61 6.72 4.18
CA ALA A 145 -1.09 6.95 2.82
C ALA A 145 -0.68 8.36 2.35
N LEU A 146 -0.43 8.52 1.04
CA LEU A 146 0.03 9.81 0.49
C LEU A 146 -1.10 10.74 0.07
N GLU A 147 -2.29 10.19 -0.18
CA GLU A 147 -3.42 10.95 -0.73
C GLU A 147 -4.39 11.47 0.35
N PHE A 148 -4.26 11.01 1.58
CA PHE A 148 -5.09 11.42 2.71
C PHE A 148 -4.42 11.07 4.05
N VAL A 149 -4.95 11.64 5.14
CA VAL A 149 -4.42 11.40 6.48
C VAL A 149 -5.00 10.09 7.04
N ASP A 150 -4.11 9.14 7.33
CA ASP A 150 -4.40 7.91 8.08
C ASP A 150 -3.64 7.94 9.42
N VAL A 151 -4.31 8.43 10.47
CA VAL A 151 -3.75 8.54 11.82
C VAL A 151 -3.40 7.16 12.40
N GLY A 152 -4.16 6.12 12.02
CA GLY A 152 -3.90 4.75 12.47
C GLY A 152 -2.57 4.23 11.93
N ALA A 153 -2.36 4.39 10.62
CA ALA A 153 -1.10 4.00 9.98
C ALA A 153 0.10 4.80 10.49
N TRP A 154 -0.06 6.11 10.68
CA TRP A 154 1.00 6.97 11.22
C TRP A 154 1.45 6.51 12.61
N ASN A 155 0.49 6.29 13.52
CA ASN A 155 0.78 5.83 14.88
C ASN A 155 1.48 4.48 14.88
N MET A 156 1.05 3.54 14.03
CA MET A 156 1.70 2.23 13.92
C MET A 156 3.13 2.32 13.38
N GLY A 157 3.38 3.22 12.42
CA GLY A 157 4.73 3.53 11.95
C GLY A 157 5.63 4.09 13.04
N LEU A 158 5.13 5.03 13.85
CA LEU A 158 5.87 5.62 14.96
C LEU A 158 6.15 4.61 16.08
N VAL A 159 5.17 3.79 16.44
CA VAL A 159 5.34 2.68 17.41
C VAL A 159 6.43 1.74 16.92
N PHE A 160 6.39 1.34 15.64
CA PHE A 160 7.40 0.47 15.06
C PHE A 160 8.80 1.10 15.12
N LYS A 161 8.95 2.35 14.68
CA LYS A 161 10.23 3.07 14.75
C LYS A 161 10.78 3.12 16.18
N THR A 162 9.91 3.36 17.16
CA THR A 162 10.27 3.42 18.58
C THR A 162 10.78 2.08 19.09
N LEU A 163 10.06 0.99 18.79
CA LEU A 163 10.46 -0.37 19.21
C LEU A 163 11.77 -0.82 18.59
N GLU A 164 12.04 -0.36 17.36
CA GLU A 164 13.21 -0.77 16.56
C GLU A 164 14.40 0.18 16.67
N GLY A 165 14.28 1.27 17.45
CA GLY A 165 15.33 2.29 17.56
C GLY A 165 15.63 3.02 16.25
N ILE A 166 14.65 3.11 15.36
CA ILE A 166 14.76 3.81 14.07
C ILE A 166 14.54 5.31 14.29
N SER A 167 15.33 6.15 13.62
CA SER A 167 15.13 7.61 13.66
C SER A 167 13.70 7.99 13.23
N PRO A 168 12.95 8.75 14.06
CA PRO A 168 11.59 9.17 13.73
C PRO A 168 11.54 10.03 12.46
N ASN A 169 12.57 10.85 12.20
CA ASN A 169 12.54 11.84 11.13
C ASN A 169 13.23 11.39 9.84
N THR A 170 14.17 10.44 9.93
CA THR A 170 15.03 10.08 8.78
C THR A 170 15.06 8.58 8.49
N GLY A 171 14.44 7.76 9.34
CA GLY A 171 14.43 6.32 9.17
C GLY A 171 13.47 5.86 8.09
N ASN A 172 13.98 5.03 7.17
CA ASN A 172 13.18 4.31 6.19
C ASN A 172 12.75 2.96 6.77
N ILE A 173 11.47 2.84 7.12
CA ILE A 173 10.90 1.65 7.78
C ILE A 173 11.02 0.42 6.86
N ALA A 174 10.72 0.59 5.57
CA ALA A 174 10.76 -0.51 4.61
C ALA A 174 12.19 -1.05 4.44
N ALA A 175 13.18 -0.18 4.26
CA ALA A 175 14.57 -0.59 4.15
C ALA A 175 15.04 -1.33 5.42
N HIS A 176 14.70 -0.81 6.61
CA HIS A 176 15.05 -1.44 7.88
C HIS A 176 14.46 -2.85 8.01
N VAL A 177 13.16 -3.01 7.77
CA VAL A 177 12.50 -4.31 7.97
C VAL A 177 12.97 -5.33 6.92
N LEU A 178 13.20 -4.91 5.68
CA LEU A 178 13.73 -5.78 4.62
C LEU A 178 15.15 -6.28 4.95
N ARG A 179 16.00 -5.44 5.55
CA ARG A 179 17.31 -5.90 6.06
C ARG A 179 17.14 -6.95 7.15
N LYS A 180 16.20 -6.79 8.07
CA LYS A 180 15.91 -7.79 9.12
C LYS A 180 15.45 -9.13 8.55
N TRP A 181 14.76 -9.12 7.40
CA TRP A 181 14.35 -10.33 6.69
C TRP A 181 15.38 -10.86 5.69
N LYS A 182 16.60 -10.31 5.68
CA LYS A 182 17.69 -10.67 4.76
C LYS A 182 17.32 -10.53 3.28
N LEU A 183 16.51 -9.53 2.97
CA LEU A 183 16.16 -9.14 1.60
C LEU A 183 17.00 -7.91 1.19
N ASP A 184 18.33 -8.03 1.29
CA ASP A 184 19.26 -6.88 1.19
C ASP A 184 19.11 -6.09 -0.12
N ALA A 185 18.99 -6.78 -1.26
CA ALA A 185 18.83 -6.11 -2.55
C ALA A 185 17.54 -5.28 -2.62
N LEU A 186 16.45 -5.78 -2.02
CA LEU A 186 15.18 -5.06 -1.95
C LEU A 186 15.25 -3.92 -0.92
N ALA A 187 15.98 -4.12 0.19
CA ALA A 187 16.24 -3.09 1.18
C ALA A 187 17.03 -1.91 0.58
N ASP A 188 18.04 -2.19 -0.24
CA ASP A 188 18.84 -1.17 -0.94
C ASP A 188 18.02 -0.43 -2.01
N GLN A 189 17.04 -1.10 -2.59
CA GLN A 189 16.04 -0.41 -3.41
C GLN A 189 15.18 0.50 -2.54
N ALA A 190 14.54 0.00 -1.49
CA ALA A 190 13.69 0.80 -0.60
C ALA A 190 14.42 2.03 -0.02
N ALA A 191 15.69 1.89 0.37
CA ALA A 191 16.51 2.98 0.92
C ALA A 191 16.73 4.15 -0.05
N ARG A 192 16.63 3.90 -1.37
CA ARG A 192 16.77 4.92 -2.41
C ARG A 192 15.44 5.52 -2.86
N HIS A 193 14.34 5.13 -2.24
CA HIS A 193 12.98 5.51 -2.61
C HIS A 193 12.23 6.00 -1.37
N THR A 194 11.06 6.61 -1.59
CA THR A 194 10.25 7.20 -0.51
C THR A 194 8.81 6.72 -0.52
N VAL A 195 8.39 6.02 -1.58
CA VAL A 195 7.01 5.61 -1.79
C VAL A 195 6.93 4.13 -2.13
N GLY A 196 5.99 3.43 -1.50
CA GLY A 196 5.54 2.09 -1.87
C GLY A 196 4.07 2.09 -2.26
N ILE A 197 3.56 0.91 -2.59
CA ILE A 197 2.14 0.65 -2.80
C ILE A 197 1.70 -0.58 -2.01
N PHE A 198 0.47 -0.57 -1.53
CA PHE A 198 -0.09 -1.72 -0.84
C PHE A 198 -1.53 -2.02 -1.23
N SER A 199 -2.00 -3.17 -0.78
CA SER A 199 -3.38 -3.62 -0.95
C SER A 199 -4.03 -3.71 0.44
N TYR A 200 -5.11 -2.97 0.65
CA TYR A 200 -5.89 -3.04 1.90
C TYR A 200 -6.31 -4.46 2.25
N GLY A 201 -6.30 -4.77 3.55
CA GLY A 201 -6.65 -6.09 4.07
C GLY A 201 -5.63 -7.17 3.70
N ALA A 202 -4.44 -6.77 3.22
CA ALA A 202 -3.43 -7.65 2.67
C ALA A 202 -3.99 -8.61 1.58
N ILE A 203 -4.92 -8.14 0.74
CA ILE A 203 -5.56 -8.95 -0.29
C ILE A 203 -4.79 -8.82 -1.61
N PHE A 204 -4.10 -9.87 -2.04
CA PHE A 204 -3.29 -9.85 -3.26
C PHE A 204 -3.16 -11.22 -3.90
N ALA A 205 -2.81 -11.26 -5.18
CA ALA A 205 -2.40 -12.46 -5.88
C ALA A 205 -0.94 -12.35 -6.33
N VAL A 206 -0.27 -13.49 -6.37
CA VAL A 206 1.14 -13.58 -6.80
C VAL A 206 1.37 -14.91 -7.51
N ARG A 207 2.21 -14.92 -8.54
CA ARG A 207 2.64 -16.17 -9.18
C ARG A 207 3.45 -17.03 -8.22
N ASN A 208 3.23 -18.34 -8.26
CA ASN A 208 3.89 -19.27 -7.35
C ASN A 208 5.42 -19.24 -7.48
N ASP A 209 5.97 -19.08 -8.70
CA ASP A 209 7.41 -18.89 -8.93
C ASP A 209 7.99 -17.63 -8.26
N HIS A 210 7.20 -16.58 -8.02
CA HIS A 210 7.62 -15.43 -7.21
C HIS A 210 7.67 -15.77 -5.72
N VAL A 211 6.72 -16.57 -5.22
CA VAL A 211 6.72 -17.09 -3.84
C VAL A 211 7.88 -18.07 -3.62
N ALA A 212 8.22 -18.87 -4.63
CA ALA A 212 9.33 -19.83 -4.60
C ALA A 212 10.70 -19.14 -4.52
N LYS A 213 10.85 -17.98 -5.16
CA LYS A 213 12.09 -17.16 -5.11
C LYS A 213 12.38 -16.57 -3.73
N LEU A 214 11.38 -16.44 -2.85
CA LEU A 214 11.60 -15.93 -1.50
C LEU A 214 12.43 -16.95 -0.68
N PRO A 215 13.63 -16.59 -0.17
CA PRO A 215 14.49 -17.53 0.53
C PRO A 215 13.81 -18.14 1.76
N ALA A 216 14.11 -19.41 2.05
CA ALA A 216 13.55 -20.11 3.22
C ALA A 216 13.84 -19.36 4.53
N GLU A 217 15.08 -18.88 4.69
CA GLU A 217 15.47 -18.08 5.86
C GLU A 217 14.66 -16.78 5.97
N SER A 218 14.44 -16.07 4.86
CA SER A 218 13.58 -14.88 4.85
C SER A 218 12.14 -15.23 5.24
N LYS A 219 11.61 -16.38 4.78
CA LYS A 219 10.27 -16.83 5.18
C LYS A 219 10.18 -17.10 6.67
N ASP A 220 11.20 -17.71 7.27
CA ASP A 220 11.26 -17.96 8.71
C ASP A 220 11.31 -16.64 9.51
N LEU A 221 12.16 -15.69 9.08
CA LEU A 221 12.26 -14.37 9.71
C LEU A 221 10.96 -13.56 9.61
N ILE A 222 10.27 -13.63 8.46
CA ILE A 222 8.96 -13.00 8.27
C ILE A 222 7.90 -13.68 9.13
N TYR A 223 7.94 -15.00 9.26
CA TYR A 223 7.02 -15.74 10.15
C TYR A 223 7.21 -15.33 11.61
N ASP A 224 8.46 -15.31 12.09
CA ASP A 224 8.79 -14.89 13.46
C ASP A 224 8.35 -13.44 13.72
N PHE A 225 8.49 -12.58 12.72
CA PHE A 225 7.97 -11.21 12.77
C PHE A 225 6.45 -11.17 12.86
N ALA A 226 5.74 -12.00 12.07
CA ALA A 226 4.28 -12.04 12.02
C ALA A 226 3.63 -12.58 13.30
N VAL A 227 4.31 -13.47 14.02
CA VAL A 227 3.86 -13.99 15.34
C VAL A 227 4.26 -13.08 16.51
N GLY A 228 5.11 -12.08 16.27
CA GLY A 228 5.57 -11.15 17.28
C GLY A 228 4.42 -10.40 17.97
N ALA A 229 4.61 -10.04 19.24
CA ALA A 229 3.58 -9.44 20.08
C ALA A 229 3.20 -7.99 19.69
N ALA A 230 4.03 -7.31 18.90
CA ALA A 230 3.79 -5.93 18.51
C ALA A 230 2.69 -5.87 17.45
N ALA A 231 1.55 -5.24 17.77
CA ALA A 231 0.45 -5.03 16.84
C ALA A 231 0.88 -4.31 15.54
N ALA A 232 1.90 -3.45 15.63
CA ALA A 232 2.49 -2.76 14.49
C ALA A 232 3.03 -3.73 13.41
N ASN A 233 3.49 -4.94 13.78
CA ASN A 233 4.06 -5.89 12.83
C ASN A 233 3.07 -6.27 11.72
N GLY A 234 1.79 -6.42 12.05
CA GLY A 234 0.75 -6.68 11.05
C GLY A 234 0.61 -5.53 10.04
N TYR A 235 0.64 -4.29 10.53
CA TYR A 235 0.59 -3.10 9.68
C TYR A 235 1.84 -2.96 8.81
N ILE A 236 3.01 -3.37 9.31
CA ILE A 236 4.24 -3.41 8.51
C ILE A 236 4.11 -4.46 7.39
N LEU A 237 3.66 -5.68 7.71
CA LEU A 237 3.55 -6.74 6.71
C LEU A 237 2.51 -6.45 5.62
N GLU A 238 1.34 -5.93 6.00
CA GLU A 238 0.27 -5.57 5.04
C GLU A 238 0.82 -4.70 3.88
N ARG A 239 1.68 -3.73 4.21
CA ARG A 239 2.25 -2.78 3.25
C ARG A 239 3.42 -3.32 2.44
N MET A 240 3.97 -4.47 2.82
CA MET A 240 5.17 -5.02 2.20
C MET A 240 4.91 -6.19 1.24
N TRP A 241 3.74 -6.82 1.30
CA TRP A 241 3.45 -8.03 0.51
C TRP A 241 3.71 -7.87 -0.99
N LEU A 242 3.20 -6.79 -1.60
CA LEU A 242 3.41 -6.54 -3.03
C LEU A 242 4.89 -6.38 -3.37
N HIS A 243 5.65 -5.68 -2.52
CA HIS A 243 7.07 -5.40 -2.74
C HIS A 243 7.96 -6.62 -2.55
N ILE A 244 7.67 -7.46 -1.55
CA ILE A 244 8.38 -8.74 -1.32
C ILE A 244 8.36 -9.61 -2.59
N PHE A 245 7.28 -9.51 -3.39
CA PHE A 245 7.11 -10.31 -4.61
C PHE A 245 7.42 -9.57 -5.91
N GLY A 246 7.88 -8.32 -5.85
CA GLY A 246 8.45 -7.63 -7.01
C GLY A 246 7.77 -6.32 -7.43
N ALA A 247 6.77 -5.82 -6.70
CA ALA A 247 6.29 -4.47 -6.94
C ALA A 247 7.40 -3.43 -6.65
N GLY A 248 7.62 -2.51 -7.58
CA GLY A 248 8.66 -1.48 -7.44
C GLY A 248 8.37 -0.46 -6.35
N PHE A 249 9.43 0.15 -5.81
CA PHE A 249 9.33 1.37 -5.02
C PHE A 249 9.47 2.60 -5.93
N TYR A 250 8.90 3.72 -5.51
CA TYR A 250 8.91 4.96 -6.28
C TYR A 250 9.57 6.07 -5.48
N ARG A 251 10.26 6.97 -6.19
CA ARG A 251 10.65 8.25 -5.61
C ARG A 251 9.45 9.15 -5.77
N ARG A 252 8.98 9.73 -4.67
CA ARG A 252 8.19 10.95 -4.78
C ARG A 252 9.08 11.95 -5.52
N ALA A 253 8.73 12.30 -6.75
CA ALA A 253 9.30 13.51 -7.33
C ALA A 253 8.99 14.62 -6.31
N PRO A 254 9.97 15.43 -5.87
CA PRO A 254 9.68 16.54 -4.98
C PRO A 254 8.48 17.30 -5.57
N PHE A 255 7.52 17.65 -4.71
CA PHE A 255 6.23 18.28 -5.06
C PHE A 255 6.37 19.45 -6.06
N MET A 256 7.57 20.02 -6.13
CA MET A 256 7.99 20.99 -7.13
C MET A 256 7.80 20.59 -8.58
N ASP A 257 7.78 19.32 -9.02
CA ASP A 257 7.67 19.00 -10.45
C ASP A 257 6.23 18.88 -10.98
N GLN A 258 5.24 18.57 -10.13
CA GLN A 258 3.82 18.61 -10.55
C GLN A 258 3.25 20.03 -10.51
N HIS A 259 3.83 20.91 -9.69
CA HIS A 259 3.54 22.34 -9.68
C HIS A 259 4.64 23.19 -10.32
N ALA A 260 5.72 22.62 -10.86
CA ALA A 260 6.61 23.31 -11.78
C ALA A 260 5.84 23.69 -13.04
N GLY A 261 4.74 23.03 -13.37
CA GLY A 261 3.80 23.55 -14.37
C GLY A 261 3.18 24.90 -13.97
N ALA A 262 2.99 25.16 -12.67
CA ALA A 262 2.41 26.40 -12.11
C ALA A 262 3.48 27.42 -11.66
N LEU A 263 4.71 26.98 -11.40
CA LEU A 263 5.88 27.79 -11.03
C LEU A 263 6.92 27.92 -12.16
N ASN A 264 6.71 27.28 -13.31
CA ASN A 264 7.38 27.60 -14.57
C ASN A 264 6.85 28.96 -15.01
N LEU A 265 7.34 30.01 -14.35
CA LEU A 265 7.57 31.27 -15.03
C LEU A 265 8.76 31.00 -15.96
N PRO A 266 8.56 30.98 -17.29
CA PRO A 266 9.67 30.79 -18.22
C PRO A 266 10.75 31.84 -17.93
N GLY A 267 11.99 31.39 -17.67
CA GLY A 267 13.14 32.27 -17.46
C GLY A 267 13.71 32.36 -16.03
N VAL A 268 13.20 31.61 -15.05
CA VAL A 268 13.72 31.63 -13.67
C VAL A 268 14.93 30.69 -13.51
N SER A 269 16.07 31.24 -13.08
CA SER A 269 17.33 30.52 -12.86
C SER A 269 17.27 29.59 -11.63
N ASP A 270 18.14 28.58 -11.60
CA ASP A 270 18.19 27.60 -10.50
C ASP A 270 18.49 28.24 -9.14
N GLY A 271 19.25 29.35 -9.11
CA GLY A 271 19.49 30.13 -7.90
C GLY A 271 18.21 30.75 -7.34
N ALA A 272 17.37 31.34 -8.21
CA ALA A 272 16.10 31.92 -7.79
C ALA A 272 15.09 30.86 -7.29
N ARG A 273 15.19 29.61 -7.76
CA ARG A 273 14.38 28.51 -7.21
C ARG A 273 14.82 28.11 -5.81
N ALA A 274 16.13 28.11 -5.54
CA ALA A 274 16.67 27.85 -4.21
C ALA A 274 16.25 28.95 -3.22
N ASP A 275 16.25 30.22 -3.65
CA ASP A 275 15.82 31.34 -2.81
C ASP A 275 14.33 31.28 -2.46
N ILE A 276 13.47 30.87 -3.40
CA ILE A 276 12.03 30.66 -3.15
C ILE A 276 11.82 29.48 -2.19
N ALA A 277 12.60 28.40 -2.34
CA ALA A 277 12.51 27.26 -1.43
C ALA A 277 12.92 27.64 0.00
N ASN A 278 13.99 28.43 0.15
CA ASN A 278 14.43 28.94 1.44
C ASN A 278 13.38 29.88 2.06
N LEU A 279 12.75 30.76 1.27
CA LEU A 279 11.68 31.63 1.74
C LEU A 279 10.45 30.86 2.24
N VAL A 280 10.06 29.80 1.52
CA VAL A 280 8.94 28.93 1.92
C VAL A 280 9.23 28.22 3.23
N LEU A 281 10.47 27.73 3.41
CA LEU A 281 10.90 27.09 4.65
C LEU A 281 10.94 28.09 5.82
N ASP A 282 11.45 29.30 5.59
CA ASP A 282 11.54 30.35 6.61
C ASP A 282 10.14 30.79 7.09
N LEU A 283 9.15 30.88 6.19
CA LEU A 283 7.76 31.21 6.55
C LEU A 283 7.07 30.11 7.39
N VAL A 284 7.40 28.85 7.12
CA VAL A 284 6.93 27.71 7.94
C VAL A 284 7.59 27.72 9.32
N ASP A 285 8.89 28.02 9.39
CA ASP A 285 9.64 28.15 10.64
C ASP A 285 9.14 29.33 11.50
N HIS A 286 8.54 30.35 10.88
CA HIS A 286 7.85 31.45 11.56
C HIS A 286 6.38 31.15 11.92
N GLY A 287 5.96 29.88 11.81
CA GLY A 287 4.68 29.39 12.34
C GLY A 287 3.48 29.52 11.40
N MET A 288 3.69 29.81 10.12
CA MET A 288 2.62 29.73 9.13
C MET A 288 2.30 28.27 8.79
N SER A 289 1.01 27.95 8.69
CA SER A 289 0.61 26.63 8.19
C SER A 289 0.94 26.51 6.70
N MET A 290 1.14 25.28 6.23
CA MET A 290 1.46 25.04 4.81
C MET A 290 0.37 25.55 3.84
N ASP A 291 -0.89 25.58 4.29
CA ASP A 291 -2.01 26.14 3.51
C ASP A 291 -1.94 27.67 3.44
N ASP A 292 -1.51 28.34 4.52
CA ASP A 292 -1.30 29.79 4.56
C ASP A 292 -0.11 30.19 3.69
N VAL A 293 0.98 29.41 3.70
CA VAL A 293 2.14 29.64 2.84
C VAL A 293 1.78 29.45 1.37
N GLY A 294 0.98 28.41 1.05
CA GLY A 294 0.46 28.20 -0.29
C GLY A 294 -0.40 29.36 -0.79
N THR A 295 -1.27 29.89 0.06
CA THR A 295 -2.12 31.05 -0.25
C THR A 295 -1.29 32.32 -0.44
N PHE A 296 -0.37 32.60 0.47
CA PHE A 296 0.51 33.77 0.43
C PHE A 296 1.39 33.81 -0.83
N VAL A 297 2.00 32.68 -1.21
CA VAL A 297 2.83 32.58 -2.42
C VAL A 297 1.97 32.81 -3.67
N GLN A 298 0.76 32.25 -3.72
CA GLN A 298 -0.15 32.44 -4.86
C GLN A 298 -0.63 33.89 -5.00
N GLU A 299 -0.95 34.56 -3.89
CA GLU A 299 -1.35 35.98 -3.89
C GLU A 299 -0.19 36.88 -4.32
N THR A 300 0.99 36.68 -3.75
CA THR A 300 2.21 37.42 -4.11
C THR A 300 2.58 37.24 -5.58
N MET A 301 2.47 36.02 -6.11
CA MET A 301 2.72 35.75 -7.53
C MET A 301 1.66 36.36 -8.44
N ARG A 302 0.39 36.38 -8.01
CA ARG A 302 -0.71 37.01 -8.74
C ARG A 302 -0.52 38.53 -8.83
N GLU A 303 -0.09 39.17 -7.75
CA GLU A 303 0.27 40.59 -7.75
C GLU A 303 1.45 40.86 -8.70
N ARG A 304 2.55 40.11 -8.56
CA ARG A 304 3.74 40.27 -9.42
C ARG A 304 3.42 40.10 -10.91
N LEU A 305 2.57 39.12 -11.25
CA LEU A 305 2.14 38.87 -12.63
C LEU A 305 1.27 40.01 -13.17
N ASN A 306 0.46 40.65 -12.32
CA ASN A 306 -0.34 41.81 -12.70
C ASN A 306 0.53 43.05 -12.91
N THR A 307 1.55 43.27 -12.07
CA THR A 307 2.52 44.36 -12.22
C THR A 307 3.33 44.22 -13.51
N LEU A 308 3.81 43.00 -13.82
CA LEU A 308 4.52 42.72 -15.07
C LEU A 308 3.62 42.93 -16.30
N LYS A 309 2.33 42.58 -16.22
CA LYS A 309 1.37 42.82 -17.31
C LYS A 309 1.04 44.31 -17.50
N SER A 310 1.06 45.12 -16.44
CA SER A 310 0.92 46.59 -16.57
C SER A 310 2.18 47.23 -17.16
N GLU A 311 3.37 46.82 -16.72
CA GLU A 311 4.65 47.33 -17.24
C GLU A 311 4.83 46.97 -18.74
N THR A 312 4.44 45.77 -19.14
CA THR A 312 4.48 45.35 -20.56
C THR A 312 3.46 46.10 -21.42
N ARG A 313 2.36 46.61 -20.84
CA ARG A 313 1.38 47.45 -21.56
C ARG A 313 1.83 48.90 -21.71
N GLU A 314 2.70 49.40 -20.85
CA GLU A 314 3.31 50.73 -20.98
C GLU A 314 4.46 50.76 -21.99
N LEU A 315 5.18 49.64 -22.18
CA LEU A 315 6.25 49.49 -23.18
C LEU A 315 5.76 49.33 -24.64
N VAL A 316 4.45 49.15 -24.85
CA VAL A 316 3.81 48.97 -26.18
C VAL A 316 2.94 50.19 -26.55
N ARG A 317 3.04 51.30 -25.82
CA ARG A 317 2.51 52.62 -26.19
C ARG A 317 3.63 53.58 -26.54
#